data_AF-A0A1I7XS66-F1
#
_entry.id   AF-A0A1I7XS66-F1
#
_cell.length_a   1.000
_cell.length_b   1.000
_cell.length_c   1.000
_cell.angle_alpha   90.00
_cell.angle_beta   90.00
_cell.angle_gamma   90.00
#
_symmetry.space_group_name_H-M   'P 1'
#
loop_
_entity.id
_entity.type
_entity.pdbx_description
1 polymer ?
#
loop_
_entity_poly.entity_id
_entity_poly.type
_entity_poly.pdbx_seq_one_letter_code
_entity_poly.pdbx_strand_id
1 'polypeptide(L)'
;MTHDDQKKYRCIVCYKASLYVLMYCTSYSNTKKVIESRTHLHITTAIDMTASNGNPLRPDSLHYIHPHIHSPYVQALINLIPPFLPYLAQPRIGALGFGAKIEPNFQLSQCFYLNGSRTDPHVNGLSGLLDVYRSSLLSVQPFAPTDFSEVIYHVSKFAKAESRRFMGLYFVLLILTDGELSNPKRTIDAIVDCSSHPISIIAVGIGQDRDFTTIKSLESPILKHSDGRVLTRNMFQFIPSPDLKNDDALALIPLQVSQWRHSISMNR
;
A
#
# COMPACT_ATOMS: atom_id res chain seq x y z
N MET A 1 0.43 37.62 28.64
CA MET A 1 1.42 36.54 28.41
C MET A 1 0.98 35.36 29.25
N THR A 2 0.19 34.48 28.66
CA THR A 2 -0.40 33.30 29.32
C THR A 2 0.40 32.05 28.93
N HIS A 3 0.30 31.04 29.77
CA HIS A 3 1.17 29.88 29.91
C HIS A 3 1.18 28.87 28.73
N ASP A 4 0.70 29.26 27.54
CA ASP A 4 0.44 28.35 26.40
C ASP A 4 1.46 28.45 25.24
N ASP A 5 2.42 29.38 25.30
CA ASP A 5 3.39 29.62 24.21
C ASP A 5 4.69 28.78 24.30
N GLN A 6 4.83 27.88 25.28
CA GLN A 6 6.08 27.15 25.54
C GLN A 6 6.18 25.70 25.01
N LYS A 7 5.19 25.19 24.28
CA LYS A 7 5.27 23.86 23.61
C LYS A 7 5.70 23.91 22.14
N LYS A 8 6.22 25.05 21.68
CA LYS A 8 6.76 25.21 20.32
C LYS A 8 8.29 25.14 20.40
N TYR A 9 8.87 24.16 19.70
CA TYR A 9 10.30 24.01 19.42
C TYR A 9 11.19 23.43 20.53
N ARG A 10 11.32 22.10 20.53
CA ARG A 10 12.55 21.42 20.96
C ARG A 10 12.93 20.36 19.94
N CYS A 11 13.63 20.76 18.89
CA CYS A 11 14.46 19.88 18.06
C CYS A 11 15.88 19.95 18.62
N ILE A 12 16.34 18.91 19.31
CA ILE A 12 17.74 18.75 19.72
C ILE A 12 18.41 17.76 18.75
N VAL A 13 19.59 18.16 18.29
CA VAL A 13 20.31 17.70 17.09
C VAL A 13 21.01 16.36 17.30
N CYS A 14 20.92 15.45 16.32
CA CYS A 14 21.86 14.35 16.12
C CYS A 14 22.10 14.11 14.62
N TYR A 15 23.35 14.31 14.17
CA TYR A 15 23.72 14.71 12.80
C TYR A 15 23.51 13.68 11.66
N LYS A 16 23.13 12.42 11.93
CA LYS A 16 22.70 11.46 10.87
C LYS A 16 21.18 11.29 10.78
N ALA A 17 20.43 11.65 11.82
CA ALA A 17 18.98 11.66 11.84
C ALA A 17 18.39 12.96 11.26
N SER A 18 19.21 14.01 11.06
CA SER A 18 18.75 15.34 10.66
C SER A 18 17.97 15.37 9.35
N LEU A 19 18.34 14.60 8.31
CA LEU A 19 17.58 14.64 7.05
C LEU A 19 16.18 14.02 7.22
N TYR A 20 16.11 12.85 7.87
CA TYR A 20 14.85 12.15 8.13
C TYR A 20 13.93 12.95 9.06
N VAL A 21 14.48 13.54 10.13
CA VAL A 21 13.70 14.30 11.13
C VAL A 21 13.24 15.66 10.60
N LEU A 22 14.07 16.38 9.83
CA LEU A 22 13.63 17.61 9.15
C LEU A 22 12.57 17.29 8.09
N MET A 23 12.73 16.21 7.32
CA MET A 23 11.75 15.76 6.34
C MET A 23 10.44 15.31 6.99
N TYR A 24 10.47 14.66 8.16
CA TYR A 24 9.26 14.30 8.94
C TYR A 24 8.53 15.53 9.51
N CYS A 25 9.24 16.46 10.14
CA CYS A 25 8.63 17.67 10.73
C CYS A 25 8.07 18.63 9.66
N THR A 26 8.72 18.73 8.49
CA THR A 26 8.14 19.43 7.34
C THR A 26 7.06 18.60 6.64
N SER A 27 7.13 17.27 6.64
CA SER A 27 6.10 16.39 6.06
C SER A 27 4.78 16.53 6.82
N TYR A 28 4.73 16.48 8.15
CA TYR A 28 3.46 16.53 8.88
C TYR A 28 2.68 17.86 8.74
N SER A 29 3.38 18.98 8.59
CA SER A 29 2.76 20.29 8.32
C SER A 29 2.44 20.50 6.83
N ASN A 30 3.14 19.79 5.92
CA ASN A 30 2.88 19.81 4.49
C ASN A 30 1.94 18.70 3.99
N THR A 31 1.74 17.58 4.70
CA THR A 31 0.82 16.48 4.33
C THR A 31 -0.57 17.05 4.16
N LYS A 32 -0.99 17.79 5.20
CA LYS A 32 -2.24 18.54 5.23
C LYS A 32 -2.29 19.54 4.07
N LYS A 33 -1.28 20.41 3.90
CA LYS A 33 -1.26 21.46 2.86
C LYS A 33 -1.19 20.97 1.39
N VAL A 34 -0.52 19.84 1.13
CA VAL A 34 -0.31 19.25 -0.21
C VAL A 34 -1.52 18.46 -0.68
N ILE A 35 -2.14 17.70 0.23
CA ILE A 35 -3.35 16.92 -0.03
C ILE A 35 -4.57 17.85 -0.07
N GLU A 36 -4.69 18.81 0.87
CA GLU A 36 -5.91 19.62 1.04
C GLU A 36 -6.24 20.63 -0.07
N SER A 37 -5.30 21.02 -0.93
CA SER A 37 -5.67 22.07 -1.90
C SER A 37 -6.48 21.54 -3.09
N ARG A 38 -6.21 20.33 -3.63
CA ARG A 38 -6.90 19.75 -4.82
C ARG A 38 -6.73 18.23 -5.01
N THR A 39 -6.27 17.45 -4.02
CA THR A 39 -6.06 16.00 -4.21
C THR A 39 -6.75 15.17 -3.16
N HIS A 40 -7.53 14.20 -3.62
CA HIS A 40 -8.15 13.21 -2.75
C HIS A 40 -7.50 11.84 -2.96
N LEU A 41 -7.26 11.13 -1.87
CA LEU A 41 -6.68 9.81 -1.91
C LEU A 41 -7.76 8.77 -2.24
N HIS A 42 -7.39 7.78 -3.05
CA HIS A 42 -8.11 6.53 -3.26
C HIS A 42 -7.20 5.39 -2.80
N ILE A 43 -7.57 4.74 -1.70
CA ILE A 43 -6.79 3.63 -1.16
C ILE A 43 -7.35 2.29 -1.65
N THR A 44 -6.45 1.40 -2.05
CA THR A 44 -6.77 0.00 -2.37
C THR A 44 -5.80 -0.88 -1.61
N THR A 45 -6.34 -1.83 -0.86
CA THR A 45 -5.56 -2.88 -0.20
C THR A 45 -5.48 -4.10 -1.09
N ALA A 46 -4.33 -4.74 -1.13
CA ALA A 46 -4.08 -6.03 -1.76
C ALA A 46 -3.48 -6.95 -0.70
N ILE A 47 -4.25 -7.97 -0.31
CA ILE A 47 -3.87 -8.90 0.73
C ILE A 47 -3.34 -10.19 0.10
N ASP A 48 -2.13 -10.56 0.47
CA ASP A 48 -1.52 -11.83 0.13
C ASP A 48 -2.31 -12.97 0.77
N MET A 49 -2.83 -13.86 -0.06
CA MET A 49 -3.60 -15.03 0.34
C MET A 49 -2.88 -16.32 -0.07
N THR A 50 -1.55 -16.27 -0.22
CA THR A 50 -0.71 -17.40 -0.61
C THR A 50 -0.53 -18.43 0.50
N ALA A 51 -0.15 -19.64 0.10
CA ALA A 51 0.02 -20.77 1.01
C ALA A 51 1.17 -20.60 2.03
N SER A 52 2.14 -19.70 1.81
CA SER A 52 3.23 -19.42 2.76
C SER A 52 2.71 -18.95 4.12
N ASN A 53 1.56 -18.28 4.14
CA ASN A 53 0.89 -17.79 5.35
C ASN A 53 0.36 -18.90 6.28
N GLY A 54 0.38 -20.16 5.84
CA GLY A 54 -0.14 -21.30 6.59
C GLY A 54 -1.67 -21.42 6.54
N ASN A 55 -2.20 -22.50 7.12
CA ASN A 55 -3.64 -22.76 7.15
C ASN A 55 -4.32 -21.81 8.17
N PRO A 56 -5.30 -20.96 7.76
CA PRO A 56 -5.96 -20.00 8.64
C PRO A 56 -6.64 -20.61 9.88
N LEU A 57 -6.92 -21.92 9.89
CA LEU A 57 -7.49 -22.62 11.05
C LEU A 57 -6.44 -23.03 12.10
N ARG A 58 -5.16 -22.82 11.82
CA ARG A 58 -4.07 -23.20 12.73
C ARG A 58 -3.46 -21.97 13.41
N PRO A 59 -3.12 -22.06 14.72
CA PRO A 59 -2.54 -20.93 15.48
C PRO A 59 -1.19 -20.41 14.96
N ASP A 60 -0.47 -21.24 14.20
CA ASP A 60 0.82 -20.89 13.58
C ASP A 60 0.67 -20.08 12.28
N SER A 61 -0.55 -19.92 11.76
CA SER A 61 -0.80 -19.16 10.54
C SER A 61 -0.78 -17.65 10.78
N LEU A 62 -0.23 -16.91 9.81
CA LEU A 62 -0.30 -15.46 9.78
C LEU A 62 -1.73 -14.95 9.49
N HIS A 63 -2.62 -15.80 8.99
CA HIS A 63 -4.04 -15.52 8.81
C HIS A 63 -4.92 -16.12 9.91
N TYR A 64 -4.36 -16.56 11.04
CA TYR A 64 -5.10 -17.31 12.06
C TYR A 64 -6.46 -16.68 12.41
N ILE A 65 -7.53 -17.45 12.22
CA ILE A 65 -8.90 -17.04 12.48
C ILE A 65 -9.23 -17.34 13.93
N HIS A 66 -9.37 -16.29 14.74
CA HIS A 66 -9.71 -16.41 16.16
C HIS A 66 -10.73 -15.33 16.57
N PRO A 67 -11.72 -15.64 17.44
CA PRO A 67 -12.75 -14.69 17.84
C PRO A 67 -12.24 -13.48 18.65
N HIS A 68 -11.11 -13.62 19.34
CA HIS A 68 -10.59 -12.60 20.25
C HIS A 68 -9.14 -12.16 19.97
N ILE A 69 -8.46 -12.85 19.06
CA ILE A 69 -7.04 -12.60 18.78
C ILE A 69 -6.97 -12.14 17.34
N HIS A 70 -6.38 -10.97 17.12
CA HIS A 70 -6.14 -10.47 15.78
C HIS A 70 -4.96 -11.21 15.16
N SER A 71 -5.15 -11.66 13.92
CA SER A 71 -4.02 -12.13 13.12
C SER A 71 -3.06 -10.97 12.81
N PRO A 72 -1.79 -11.27 12.51
CA PRO A 72 -0.82 -10.26 12.08
C PRO A 72 -1.34 -9.33 10.95
N TYR A 73 -2.09 -9.86 9.99
CA TYR A 73 -2.73 -9.05 8.93
C TYR A 73 -3.80 -8.11 9.48
N VAL A 74 -4.66 -8.57 10.39
CA VAL A 74 -5.68 -7.70 11.02
C VAL A 74 -5.00 -6.58 11.79
N GLN A 75 -3.93 -6.88 12.53
CA GLN A 75 -3.18 -5.88 13.28
C GLN A 75 -2.53 -4.85 12.35
N ALA A 76 -1.93 -5.31 11.24
CA ALA A 76 -1.36 -4.42 10.23
C ALA A 76 -2.42 -3.50 9.61
N LEU A 77 -3.60 -4.01 9.24
CA LEU A 77 -4.69 -3.21 8.69
C LEU A 77 -5.20 -2.15 9.69
N ILE A 78 -5.35 -2.51 10.97
CA ILE A 78 -5.79 -1.59 12.02
C ILE A 78 -4.81 -0.44 12.21
N ASN A 79 -3.51 -0.67 12.05
CA ASN A 79 -2.50 0.38 12.19
C ASN A 79 -2.34 1.19 10.89
N LEU A 80 -2.42 0.52 9.74
CA LEU A 80 -2.13 1.10 8.43
C LEU A 80 -3.24 2.01 7.90
N ILE A 81 -4.51 1.63 8.08
CA ILE A 81 -5.64 2.26 7.40
C ILE A 81 -6.10 3.60 8.03
N PRO A 82 -6.28 3.72 9.36
CA PRO A 82 -6.83 4.93 9.96
C PRO A 82 -6.14 6.25 9.56
N PRO A 83 -4.80 6.31 9.42
CA PRO A 83 -4.11 7.52 8.97
C PRO A 83 -4.61 8.04 7.61
N PHE A 84 -5.00 7.15 6.68
CA PHE A 84 -5.45 7.56 5.34
C PHE A 84 -6.89 8.10 5.33
N LEU A 85 -7.74 7.69 6.27
CA LEU A 85 -9.19 7.96 6.23
C LEU A 85 -9.56 9.45 6.10
N PRO A 86 -8.90 10.40 6.78
CA PRO A 86 -9.21 11.82 6.65
C PRO A 86 -8.95 12.41 5.25
N TYR A 87 -8.17 11.72 4.42
CA TYR A 87 -7.74 12.19 3.10
C TYR A 87 -8.50 11.55 1.94
N LEU A 88 -9.43 10.63 2.21
CA LEU A 88 -10.18 9.95 1.17
C LEU A 88 -11.30 10.83 0.61
N ALA A 89 -11.54 10.76 -0.70
CA ALA A 89 -12.71 11.41 -1.32
C ALA A 89 -14.04 10.87 -0.77
N GLN A 90 -14.05 9.56 -0.50
CA GLN A 90 -15.18 8.81 0.03
C GLN A 90 -14.63 7.80 1.05
N PRO A 91 -15.37 7.40 2.08
CA PRO A 91 -14.94 6.41 3.06
C PRO A 91 -14.97 4.97 2.49
N ARG A 92 -14.56 4.80 1.23
CA ARG A 92 -14.54 3.52 0.51
C ARG A 92 -13.10 3.07 0.27
N ILE A 93 -12.85 1.79 0.50
CA ILE A 93 -11.52 1.17 0.40
C ILE A 93 -11.60 0.05 -0.60
N GLY A 94 -10.72 0.02 -1.61
CA GLY A 94 -10.59 -1.15 -2.48
C GLY A 94 -10.06 -2.35 -1.70
N ALA A 95 -10.70 -3.51 -1.83
CA ALA A 95 -10.33 -4.74 -1.13
C ALA A 95 -9.99 -5.84 -2.13
N LEU A 96 -8.70 -6.00 -2.42
CA LEU A 96 -8.16 -7.00 -3.33
C LEU A 96 -7.44 -8.12 -2.55
N GLY A 97 -7.46 -9.32 -3.12
CA GLY A 97 -6.62 -10.44 -2.72
C GLY A 97 -5.78 -10.93 -3.91
N PHE A 98 -4.68 -11.64 -3.62
CA PHE A 98 -3.85 -12.28 -4.64
C PHE A 98 -3.24 -13.60 -4.12
N GLY A 99 -2.75 -14.43 -5.06
CA GLY A 99 -2.03 -15.66 -4.72
C GLY A 99 -2.89 -16.83 -4.25
N ALA A 100 -4.19 -16.83 -4.57
CA ALA A 100 -5.12 -17.89 -4.18
C ALA A 100 -5.94 -18.42 -5.34
N LYS A 101 -6.42 -19.65 -5.20
CA LYS A 101 -7.42 -20.24 -6.08
C LYS A 101 -8.82 -19.84 -5.62
N ILE A 102 -9.62 -19.29 -6.54
CA ILE A 102 -10.93 -18.71 -6.24
C ILE A 102 -12.07 -19.49 -6.91
N GLU A 103 -13.23 -19.52 -6.25
CA GLU A 103 -14.48 -20.06 -6.82
C GLU A 103 -14.89 -19.35 -8.13
N PRO A 104 -15.67 -20.00 -9.01
CA PRO A 104 -16.24 -21.36 -8.87
C PRO A 104 -15.30 -22.48 -9.34
N ASN A 105 -14.28 -22.16 -10.14
CA ASN A 105 -13.44 -23.16 -10.80
C ASN A 105 -12.12 -23.44 -10.06
N PHE A 106 -11.88 -22.76 -8.93
CA PHE A 106 -10.64 -22.82 -8.15
C PHE A 106 -9.39 -22.62 -9.02
N GLN A 107 -9.47 -21.62 -9.91
CA GLN A 107 -8.33 -21.19 -10.71
C GLN A 107 -7.50 -20.18 -9.92
N LEU A 108 -6.18 -20.27 -10.08
CA LEU A 108 -5.25 -19.31 -9.48
C LEU A 108 -5.57 -17.90 -9.98
N SER A 109 -5.78 -16.99 -9.05
CA SER A 109 -5.89 -15.57 -9.30
C SER A 109 -4.82 -14.79 -8.54
N GLN A 110 -4.13 -13.92 -9.26
CA GLN A 110 -3.18 -12.94 -8.69
C GLN A 110 -3.82 -11.56 -8.50
N CYS A 111 -5.13 -11.43 -8.72
CA CYS A 111 -5.90 -10.23 -8.41
C CYS A 111 -7.39 -10.57 -8.41
N PHE A 112 -8.02 -10.62 -7.25
CA PHE A 112 -9.46 -10.85 -7.09
C PHE A 112 -10.05 -9.93 -6.03
N TYR A 113 -11.37 -9.78 -5.99
CA TYR A 113 -12.04 -8.89 -5.04
C TYR A 113 -12.40 -9.68 -3.79
N LEU A 114 -11.95 -9.25 -2.62
CA LEU A 114 -12.19 -9.94 -1.35
C LEU A 114 -13.69 -10.00 -1.00
N ASN A 115 -14.46 -9.02 -1.49
CA ASN A 115 -15.90 -8.94 -1.28
C ASN A 115 -16.71 -9.87 -2.20
N GLY A 116 -16.07 -10.66 -3.07
CA GLY A 116 -16.73 -11.57 -4.02
C GLY A 116 -17.47 -10.89 -5.18
N SER A 117 -17.42 -9.55 -5.27
CA SER A 117 -18.03 -8.80 -6.37
C SER A 117 -17.33 -9.10 -7.69
N ARG A 118 -18.08 -9.03 -8.80
CA ARG A 118 -17.51 -9.15 -10.15
C ARG A 118 -17.07 -7.81 -10.73
N THR A 119 -17.51 -6.70 -10.15
CA THR A 119 -17.40 -5.38 -10.78
C THR A 119 -16.84 -4.29 -9.88
N ASP A 120 -16.98 -4.42 -8.56
CA ASP A 120 -16.58 -3.37 -7.61
C ASP A 120 -15.86 -3.96 -6.38
N PRO A 121 -14.55 -3.71 -6.20
CA PRO A 121 -13.79 -4.19 -5.04
C PRO A 121 -14.02 -3.36 -3.76
N HIS A 122 -14.78 -2.26 -3.82
CA HIS A 122 -14.77 -1.28 -2.73
C HIS A 122 -15.73 -1.63 -1.59
N VAL A 123 -15.25 -1.47 -0.36
CA VAL A 123 -15.98 -1.68 0.89
C VAL A 123 -16.00 -0.41 1.75
N ASN A 124 -16.91 -0.34 2.73
CA ASN A 124 -17.07 0.84 3.59
C ASN A 124 -16.12 0.81 4.78
N GLY A 125 -15.12 1.70 4.75
CA GLY A 125 -14.16 1.92 5.84
C GLY A 125 -13.36 0.68 6.25
N LEU A 126 -12.66 0.80 7.37
CA LEU A 126 -11.86 -0.29 7.94
C LEU A 126 -12.71 -1.49 8.36
N SER A 127 -13.90 -1.27 8.94
CA SER A 127 -14.78 -2.37 9.36
C SER A 127 -15.16 -3.26 8.18
N GLY A 128 -15.64 -2.66 7.08
CA GLY A 128 -16.02 -3.41 5.89
C GLY A 128 -14.83 -4.16 5.28
N LEU A 129 -13.63 -3.59 5.34
CA LEU A 129 -12.40 -4.26 4.92
C LEU A 129 -12.09 -5.49 5.76
N LEU A 130 -12.15 -5.38 7.10
CA LEU A 130 -11.90 -6.50 7.99
C LEU A 130 -12.94 -7.61 7.81
N ASP A 131 -14.20 -7.25 7.55
CA ASP A 131 -15.28 -8.21 7.33
C ASP A 131 -15.10 -9.01 6.04
N VAL A 132 -14.76 -8.34 4.93
CA VAL A 132 -14.50 -9.04 3.65
C VAL A 132 -13.19 -9.82 3.69
N TYR A 133 -12.16 -9.33 4.40
CA TYR A 133 -10.95 -10.10 4.62
C TYR A 133 -11.25 -11.41 5.36
N ARG A 134 -11.94 -11.36 6.50
CA ARG A 134 -12.27 -12.56 7.29
C ARG A 134 -13.12 -13.56 6.53
N SER A 135 -14.15 -13.09 5.81
CA SER A 135 -14.99 -13.98 5.00
C SER A 135 -14.22 -14.57 3.82
N SER A 136 -13.34 -13.80 3.19
CA SER A 136 -12.55 -14.28 2.05
C SER A 136 -11.63 -15.46 2.42
N LEU A 137 -11.05 -15.47 3.63
CA LEU A 137 -10.19 -16.56 4.12
C LEU A 137 -10.86 -17.94 4.11
N LEU A 138 -12.20 -17.99 4.22
CA LEU A 138 -12.97 -19.23 4.20
C LEU A 138 -13.38 -19.65 2.78
N SER A 139 -13.30 -18.75 1.82
CA SER A 139 -13.78 -18.94 0.44
C SER A 139 -12.68 -19.20 -0.59
N VAL A 140 -11.41 -18.91 -0.24
CA VAL A 140 -10.27 -19.07 -1.14
C VAL A 140 -9.39 -20.24 -0.71
N GLN A 141 -8.70 -20.85 -1.67
CA GLN A 141 -7.69 -21.86 -1.41
C GLN A 141 -6.30 -21.24 -1.59
N PRO A 142 -5.52 -21.05 -0.51
CA PRO A 142 -4.19 -20.48 -0.61
C PRO A 142 -3.29 -21.25 -1.58
N PHE A 143 -2.54 -20.52 -2.41
CA PHE A 143 -1.69 -21.12 -3.44
C PHE A 143 -0.38 -20.32 -3.62
N ALA A 144 0.36 -20.61 -4.69
CA ALA A 144 1.59 -19.93 -5.07
C ALA A 144 1.56 -19.70 -6.60
N PRO A 145 2.34 -18.80 -7.20
CA PRO A 145 3.38 -17.93 -6.63
C PRO A 145 2.86 -16.65 -5.96
N THR A 146 3.77 -15.88 -5.37
CA THR A 146 3.56 -14.50 -4.91
C THR A 146 3.96 -13.52 -6.02
N ASP A 147 3.00 -12.77 -6.55
CA ASP A 147 3.21 -11.81 -7.64
C ASP A 147 2.34 -10.55 -7.44
N PHE A 148 2.97 -9.37 -7.41
CA PHE A 148 2.27 -8.09 -7.22
C PHE A 148 1.85 -7.43 -8.53
N SER A 149 2.35 -7.91 -9.67
CA SER A 149 2.18 -7.24 -10.96
C SER A 149 0.71 -7.03 -11.32
N GLU A 150 -0.13 -8.05 -11.12
CA GLU A 150 -1.57 -7.99 -11.45
C GLU A 150 -2.33 -6.98 -10.58
N VAL A 151 -2.07 -6.92 -9.26
CA VAL A 151 -2.70 -5.90 -8.39
C VAL A 151 -2.18 -4.49 -8.68
N ILE A 152 -0.90 -4.35 -9.05
CA ILE A 152 -0.32 -3.06 -9.48
C ILE A 152 -0.99 -2.60 -10.78
N TYR A 153 -1.07 -3.46 -11.79
CA TYR A 153 -1.72 -3.13 -13.06
C TYR A 153 -3.20 -2.81 -12.88
N HIS A 154 -3.89 -3.54 -11.99
CA HIS A 154 -5.30 -3.29 -11.67
C HIS A 154 -5.51 -1.84 -11.19
N VAL A 155 -4.77 -1.38 -10.17
CA VAL A 155 -4.91 -0.02 -9.64
C VAL A 155 -4.37 1.02 -10.63
N SER A 156 -3.25 0.72 -11.29
CA SER A 156 -2.61 1.57 -12.29
C SER A 156 -3.55 1.91 -13.46
N LYS A 157 -4.45 1.00 -13.85
CA LYS A 157 -5.48 1.26 -14.87
C LYS A 157 -6.35 2.46 -14.52
N PHE A 158 -6.79 2.57 -13.26
CA PHE A 158 -7.60 3.69 -12.79
C PHE A 158 -6.77 4.97 -12.65
N ALA A 159 -5.55 4.86 -12.13
CA ALA A 159 -4.62 5.98 -12.05
C ALA A 159 -4.28 6.56 -13.44
N LYS A 160 -4.07 5.71 -14.44
CA LYS A 160 -3.84 6.12 -15.84
C LYS A 160 -5.04 6.86 -16.42
N ALA A 161 -6.26 6.40 -16.13
CA ALA A 161 -7.48 7.07 -16.58
C ALA A 161 -7.61 8.46 -15.93
N GLU A 162 -7.23 8.59 -14.66
CA GLU A 162 -7.22 9.87 -13.94
C GLU A 162 -6.28 10.89 -14.58
N SER A 163 -5.09 10.48 -15.05
CA SER A 163 -4.17 11.37 -15.78
C SER A 163 -4.77 12.03 -17.02
N ARG A 164 -5.89 11.51 -17.54
CA ARG A 164 -6.61 12.09 -18.70
C ARG A 164 -7.78 12.96 -18.29
N ARG A 165 -8.40 12.67 -17.14
CA ARG A 165 -9.65 13.32 -16.66
C ARG A 165 -9.38 14.49 -15.72
N PHE A 166 -8.25 14.47 -15.01
CA PHE A 166 -7.84 15.52 -14.06
C PHE A 166 -8.88 15.82 -12.99
N MET A 167 -9.47 14.78 -12.39
CA MET A 167 -10.45 14.89 -11.30
C MET A 167 -9.81 15.17 -9.93
N GLY A 168 -8.48 15.21 -9.85
CA GLY A 168 -7.74 15.42 -8.60
C GLY A 168 -7.64 14.16 -7.74
N LEU A 169 -7.68 12.97 -8.36
CA LEU A 169 -7.54 11.71 -7.63
C LEU A 169 -6.08 11.26 -7.58
N TYR A 170 -5.67 10.69 -6.45
CA TYR A 170 -4.36 10.07 -6.29
C TYR A 170 -4.51 8.71 -5.63
N PHE A 171 -3.96 7.67 -6.25
CA PHE A 171 -4.16 6.30 -5.84
C PHE A 171 -3.04 5.85 -4.91
N VAL A 172 -3.38 5.12 -3.85
CA VAL A 172 -2.41 4.48 -2.97
C VAL A 172 -2.76 3.00 -2.89
N LEU A 173 -1.88 2.16 -3.42
CA LEU A 173 -1.97 0.71 -3.32
C LEU A 173 -1.18 0.25 -2.10
N LEU A 174 -1.87 -0.40 -1.17
CA LEU A 174 -1.32 -0.98 0.05
C LEU A 174 -1.23 -2.50 -0.13
N ILE A 175 -0.04 -3.05 -0.27
CA ILE A 175 0.18 -4.49 -0.43
C ILE A 175 0.60 -5.06 0.92
N LEU A 176 -0.13 -6.04 1.45
CA LEU A 176 0.22 -6.76 2.68
C LEU A 176 0.66 -8.16 2.29
N THR A 177 1.85 -8.58 2.71
CA THR A 177 2.48 -9.84 2.26
C THR A 177 3.37 -10.45 3.34
N ASP A 178 3.51 -11.77 3.34
CA ASP A 178 4.43 -12.48 4.24
C ASP A 178 5.78 -12.84 3.64
N GLY A 179 6.08 -12.39 2.43
CA GLY A 179 7.43 -12.45 1.92
C GLY A 179 7.55 -12.65 0.41
N GLU A 180 8.53 -13.48 0.06
CA GLU A 180 9.30 -13.43 -1.17
C GLU A 180 8.49 -13.39 -2.47
N LEU A 181 8.87 -12.46 -3.35
CA LEU A 181 8.38 -12.42 -4.72
C LEU A 181 8.95 -13.57 -5.53
N SER A 182 8.08 -14.43 -6.08
CA SER A 182 8.54 -15.56 -6.89
C SER A 182 9.16 -15.12 -8.23
N ASN A 183 8.71 -13.98 -8.77
CA ASN A 183 9.31 -13.38 -9.97
C ASN A 183 9.36 -11.85 -9.85
N PRO A 184 10.48 -11.30 -9.32
CA PRO A 184 10.62 -9.85 -9.16
C PRO A 184 10.54 -9.05 -10.46
N LYS A 185 10.89 -9.65 -11.62
CA LYS A 185 10.93 -8.93 -12.90
C LYS A 185 9.56 -8.39 -13.31
N ARG A 186 8.49 -9.19 -13.16
CA ARG A 186 7.12 -8.75 -13.48
C ARG A 186 6.66 -7.61 -12.59
N THR A 187 6.98 -7.68 -11.31
CA THR A 187 6.69 -6.61 -10.35
C THR A 187 7.46 -5.33 -10.71
N ILE A 188 8.75 -5.45 -11.06
CA ILE A 188 9.56 -4.31 -11.50
C ILE A 188 8.97 -3.67 -12.77
N ASP A 189 8.59 -4.49 -13.76
CA ASP A 189 7.97 -4.02 -14.99
C ASP A 189 6.68 -3.23 -14.70
N ALA A 190 5.81 -3.78 -13.84
CA ALA A 190 4.58 -3.11 -13.43
C ALA A 190 4.82 -1.78 -12.69
N ILE A 191 5.83 -1.73 -11.81
CA ILE A 191 6.23 -0.50 -11.10
C ILE A 191 6.72 0.55 -12.10
N VAL A 192 7.61 0.19 -13.02
CA VAL A 192 8.16 1.12 -14.02
C VAL A 192 7.05 1.61 -14.97
N ASP A 193 6.14 0.73 -15.40
CA ASP A 193 5.00 1.09 -16.25
C ASP A 193 4.05 2.09 -15.60
N CYS A 194 3.76 1.93 -14.30
CA CYS A 194 2.87 2.85 -13.58
C CYS A 194 3.57 4.12 -13.09
N SER A 195 4.87 4.24 -13.34
CA SER A 195 5.71 5.24 -12.68
C SER A 195 5.33 6.70 -12.98
N SER A 196 4.67 6.94 -14.11
CA SER A 196 4.16 8.25 -14.53
C SER A 196 2.72 8.55 -14.08
N HIS A 197 1.98 7.57 -13.56
CA HIS A 197 0.58 7.71 -13.15
C HIS A 197 0.46 8.31 -11.73
N PRO A 198 -0.69 8.88 -11.31
CA PRO A 198 -0.95 9.33 -9.93
C PRO A 198 -1.13 8.14 -8.97
N ILE A 199 -0.07 7.39 -8.71
CA ILE A 199 -0.11 6.20 -7.85
C ILE A 199 1.12 6.11 -6.93
N SER A 200 0.89 5.72 -5.68
CA SER A 200 1.92 5.24 -4.76
C SER A 200 1.66 3.79 -4.38
N ILE A 201 2.74 3.04 -4.14
CA ILE A 201 2.69 1.63 -3.74
C ILE A 201 3.42 1.51 -2.41
N ILE A 202 2.74 1.02 -1.39
CA ILE A 202 3.31 0.74 -0.07
C ILE A 202 3.16 -0.76 0.18
N ALA A 203 4.26 -1.47 0.28
CA ALA A 203 4.28 -2.87 0.67
C ALA A 203 4.58 -3.00 2.18
N VAL A 204 3.77 -3.79 2.88
CA VAL A 204 3.90 -4.07 4.31
C VAL A 204 4.26 -5.53 4.50
N GLY A 205 5.43 -5.77 5.09
CA GLY A 205 5.94 -7.11 5.35
C GLY A 205 5.43 -7.68 6.67
N ILE A 206 4.74 -8.81 6.65
CA ILE A 206 4.10 -9.43 7.81
C ILE A 206 4.81 -10.73 8.20
N GLY A 207 5.10 -10.88 9.49
CA GLY A 207 5.88 -12.00 10.02
C GLY A 207 7.32 -11.57 10.31
N GLN A 208 7.75 -11.72 11.56
CA GLN A 208 9.06 -11.24 12.01
C GLN A 208 10.23 -12.09 11.45
N ASP A 209 9.98 -13.39 11.25
CA ASP A 209 11.00 -14.36 10.81
C ASP A 209 11.05 -14.52 9.28
N ARG A 210 10.48 -13.57 8.53
CA ARG A 210 10.38 -13.62 7.07
C ARG A 210 11.49 -12.81 6.40
N ASP A 211 11.94 -13.27 5.24
CA ASP A 211 12.91 -12.54 4.41
C ASP A 211 12.19 -11.62 3.42
N PHE A 212 12.41 -10.31 3.57
CA PHE A 212 11.85 -9.28 2.70
C PHE A 212 12.88 -8.64 1.77
N THR A 213 14.07 -9.24 1.61
CA THR A 213 15.17 -8.68 0.81
C THR A 213 14.74 -8.37 -0.62
N THR A 214 13.99 -9.27 -1.25
CA THR A 214 13.49 -9.09 -2.63
C THR A 214 12.52 -7.92 -2.74
N ILE A 215 11.59 -7.78 -1.79
CA ILE A 215 10.62 -6.67 -1.77
C ILE A 215 11.33 -5.34 -1.46
N LYS A 216 12.26 -5.32 -0.49
CA LYS A 216 13.04 -4.13 -0.15
C LYS A 216 13.88 -3.64 -1.33
N SER A 217 14.37 -4.55 -2.18
CA SER A 217 15.11 -4.17 -3.39
C SER A 217 14.30 -3.33 -4.38
N LEU A 218 12.96 -3.38 -4.30
CA LEU A 218 12.06 -2.57 -5.13
C LEU A 218 12.03 -1.09 -4.76
N GLU A 219 12.57 -0.68 -3.61
CA GLU A 219 12.73 0.74 -3.25
C GLU A 219 13.84 1.44 -4.06
N SER A 220 14.58 0.68 -4.87
CA SER A 220 15.66 1.19 -5.70
C SER A 220 15.19 2.28 -6.67
N PRO A 221 15.82 3.47 -6.71
CA PRO A 221 15.44 4.53 -7.64
C PRO A 221 15.90 4.24 -9.09
N ILE A 222 16.65 3.16 -9.31
CA ILE A 222 17.24 2.79 -10.61
C ILE A 222 16.61 1.52 -11.20
N LEU A 223 15.38 1.19 -10.80
CA LEU A 223 14.64 0.09 -11.41
C LEU A 223 14.53 0.28 -12.93
N LYS A 224 14.71 -0.83 -13.65
CA LYS A 224 14.62 -0.89 -15.11
C LYS A 224 13.61 -1.94 -15.51
N HIS A 225 12.70 -1.54 -16.40
CA HIS A 225 11.80 -2.46 -17.07
C HIS A 225 12.60 -3.42 -17.97
N SER A 226 12.05 -4.59 -18.26
CA SER A 226 12.64 -5.63 -19.12
C SER A 226 12.98 -5.16 -20.54
N ASP A 227 12.36 -4.07 -21.01
CA ASP A 227 12.63 -3.42 -22.32
C ASP A 227 13.69 -2.30 -22.25
N GLY A 228 14.27 -2.05 -21.07
CA GLY A 228 15.29 -1.05 -20.84
C GLY A 228 14.79 0.32 -20.38
N ARG A 229 13.46 0.58 -20.34
CA ARG A 229 12.92 1.82 -19.77
C ARG A 229 13.28 1.94 -18.29
N VAL A 230 13.59 3.15 -17.86
CA VAL A 230 13.95 3.45 -16.46
C VAL A 230 12.75 4.00 -15.70
N LEU A 231 12.76 3.79 -14.39
CA LEU A 231 11.78 4.37 -13.46
C LEU A 231 11.72 5.91 -13.60
N THR A 232 10.52 6.48 -13.78
CA THR A 232 10.37 7.94 -13.97
C THR A 232 10.41 8.71 -12.65
N ARG A 233 9.88 8.14 -11.57
CA ARG A 233 9.95 8.70 -10.20
C ARG A 233 9.87 7.56 -9.20
N ASN A 234 10.36 7.75 -7.99
CA ASN A 234 10.19 6.74 -6.94
C ASN A 234 8.78 6.81 -6.33
N MET A 235 8.05 5.71 -6.31
CA MET A 235 6.72 5.60 -5.68
C MET A 235 6.51 4.33 -4.87
N PHE A 236 7.53 3.49 -4.74
CA PHE A 236 7.46 2.26 -3.97
C PHE A 236 8.12 2.48 -2.61
N GLN A 237 7.43 2.05 -1.55
CA GLN A 237 7.95 2.05 -0.19
C GLN A 237 7.71 0.68 0.43
N PHE A 238 8.70 0.16 1.15
CA PHE A 238 8.56 -1.05 1.94
C PHE A 238 8.59 -0.70 3.44
N ILE A 239 7.66 -1.27 4.21
CA ILE A 239 7.57 -1.09 5.67
C ILE A 239 7.39 -2.47 6.32
N PRO A 240 8.33 -2.97 7.13
CA PRO A 240 8.08 -4.18 7.89
C PRO A 240 7.03 -3.88 8.97
N SER A 241 6.10 -4.80 9.22
CA SER A 241 4.96 -4.60 10.13
C SER A 241 5.35 -4.18 11.56
N PRO A 242 6.48 -4.65 12.17
CA PRO A 242 6.92 -4.15 13.47
C PRO A 242 7.25 -2.64 13.47
N ASP A 243 7.68 -2.11 12.33
CA ASP A 243 8.02 -0.70 12.16
C ASP A 243 6.83 0.13 11.67
N LEU A 244 5.67 -0.50 11.44
CA LEU A 244 4.47 0.19 10.98
C LEU A 244 3.88 1.03 12.13
N LYS A 245 4.40 2.24 12.31
CA LYS A 245 3.80 3.29 13.15
C LYS A 245 2.80 4.08 12.31
N ASN A 246 1.81 4.65 12.98
CA ASN A 246 0.67 5.31 12.33
C ASN A 246 1.08 6.36 11.27
N ASP A 247 2.20 7.07 11.43
CA ASP A 247 2.58 8.14 10.52
C ASP A 247 3.53 7.70 9.39
N ASP A 248 4.18 6.53 9.50
CA ASP A 248 5.26 6.12 8.60
C ASP A 248 4.76 5.80 7.18
N ALA A 249 3.53 5.30 7.07
CA ALA A 249 2.87 5.02 5.80
C ALA A 249 2.43 6.29 5.05
N LEU A 250 2.22 7.40 5.75
CA LEU A 250 1.84 8.68 5.13
C LEU A 250 3.03 9.57 4.83
N ALA A 251 4.17 9.36 5.50
CA ALA A 251 5.28 10.30 5.54
C ALA A 251 5.79 10.69 4.14
N LEU A 252 5.78 9.75 3.17
CA LEU A 252 6.28 9.96 1.82
C LEU A 252 5.20 10.32 0.79
N ILE A 253 3.91 10.11 1.10
CA ILE A 253 2.81 10.37 0.16
C ILE A 253 2.81 11.82 -0.37
N PRO A 254 2.97 12.87 0.46
CA PRO A 254 2.97 14.25 -0.05
C PRO A 254 4.12 14.53 -1.01
N LEU A 255 5.30 13.97 -0.73
CA LEU A 255 6.46 14.11 -1.60
C LEU A 255 6.20 13.44 -2.95
N GLN A 256 5.65 12.22 -2.94
CA GLN A 256 5.33 11.46 -4.15
C GLN A 256 4.21 12.13 -4.98
N VAL A 257 3.21 12.72 -4.32
CA VAL A 257 2.17 13.54 -4.97
C VAL A 257 2.80 14.78 -5.63
N SER A 258 3.70 15.47 -4.93
CA SER A 258 4.39 16.65 -5.46
C SER A 258 5.24 16.32 -6.68
N GLN A 259 6.06 15.25 -6.60
CA GLN A 259 6.89 14.77 -7.71
C GLN A 259 6.04 14.43 -8.95
N TRP A 260 4.89 13.78 -8.75
CA TRP A 260 3.96 13.48 -9.84
C TRP A 260 3.36 14.75 -10.47
N ARG A 261 2.94 15.73 -9.68
CA ARG A 261 2.42 17.00 -10.23
C ARG A 261 3.47 17.74 -11.06
N HIS A 262 4.72 17.76 -10.60
CA HIS A 262 5.81 18.39 -11.32
C HIS A 262 6.11 17.70 -12.66
N SER A 263 6.09 16.37 -12.71
CA SER A 263 6.30 15.64 -13.97
C SER A 263 5.21 15.89 -15.02
N ILE A 264 3.98 16.21 -14.60
CA ILE A 264 2.91 16.65 -15.51
C ILE A 264 3.17 18.06 -16.03
N SER A 265 3.60 18.98 -15.18
CA SER A 265 3.81 20.39 -15.57
C SER A 265 4.93 20.58 -16.60
N MET A 266 5.96 19.72 -16.59
CA MET A 266 7.08 19.80 -17.54
C MET A 266 6.75 19.20 -18.92
N ASN A 267 5.68 18.41 -19.02
CA ASN A 267 5.24 17.75 -20.25
C ASN A 267 4.07 18.48 -20.95
N ARG A 268 3.73 19.70 -20.50
CA ARG A 268 2.78 20.62 -21.15
C ARG A 268 3.54 21.81 -21.72
#